data_AF-A0A3C0C9Q0-F1
#
_entry.id   AF-A0A3C0C9Q0-F1
#
_cell.length_a   1.000
_cell.length_b   1.000
_cell.length_c   1.000
_cell.angle_alpha   90.00
_cell.angle_beta   90.00
_cell.angle_gamma   90.00
#
_symmetry.space_group_name_H-M   'P 1'
#
loop_
_entity.id
_entity.type
_entity.pdbx_description
1 polymer ?
#
loop_
_entity_poly.entity_id
_entity_poly.type
_entity_poly.pdbx_seq_one_letter_code
_entity_poly.pdbx_strand_id
1 'polypeptide(L)'
;CVYGRDKVLEIWLTRAPFGADTEGVKAASLRWFGHDPSHLTPKEAALLVALPRSPERIRPDRYPNNAAKHIQDVLRLAKAQGVLSSFTASAVEHESIPHKLLPIAANERGLSLKLLASGHDQLITTLDSRIQNLLQVQGKIFKQNHPRELTAAAVVIDRSKHEIAGYLGAAVPEDSQLPLAHAIRSPGSALKPFAYAIAFEQHLLHPKTILSDEKSFFGNWSPRNFSGKFLGKITAETALAYSLNLPALEVMKTIDPSSFASRFRELGLVLPKHADP
;
A
#
# COMPACT_ATOMS: atom_id res chain seq x y z
N CYS A 1 21.60 -36.06 11.83
CA CYS A 1 21.17 -34.85 11.10
C CYS A 1 19.71 -34.61 11.43
N VAL A 2 19.34 -33.46 12.00
CA VAL A 2 17.97 -33.20 12.51
C VAL A 2 16.95 -33.04 11.37
N TYR A 3 17.41 -32.78 10.14
CA TYR A 3 16.59 -32.71 8.93
C TYR A 3 17.14 -33.67 7.85
N GLY A 4 16.25 -34.37 7.14
CA GLY A 4 16.58 -35.24 6.01
C GLY A 4 16.88 -34.47 4.72
N ARG A 5 17.37 -35.17 3.68
CA ARG A 5 17.78 -34.57 2.39
C ARG A 5 16.70 -33.65 1.80
N ASP A 6 15.47 -34.13 1.75
CA ASP A 6 14.38 -33.42 1.08
C ASP A 6 13.99 -32.16 1.86
N LYS A 7 14.07 -32.18 3.20
CA LYS A 7 13.80 -31.00 4.03
C LYS A 7 14.89 -29.93 3.89
N VAL A 8 16.15 -30.35 3.76
CA VAL A 8 17.26 -29.42 3.46
C VAL A 8 17.06 -28.77 2.10
N LEU A 9 16.66 -29.55 1.09
CA LEU A 9 16.39 -29.03 -0.24
C LEU A 9 15.20 -28.05 -0.23
N GLU A 10 14.11 -28.37 0.47
CA GLU A 10 12.95 -27.49 0.63
C GLU A 10 13.37 -26.13 1.21
N ILE A 11 14.08 -26.13 2.35
CA ILE A 11 14.57 -24.89 2.99
C ILE A 11 15.43 -24.08 2.03
N TRP A 12 16.32 -24.75 1.29
CA TRP A 12 17.18 -24.09 0.31
C TRP A 12 16.35 -23.47 -0.83
N LEU A 13 15.40 -24.21 -1.40
CA LEU A 13 14.54 -23.71 -2.49
C LEU A 13 13.66 -22.53 -2.04
N THR A 14 13.36 -22.42 -0.75
CA THR A 14 12.60 -21.29 -0.19
C THR A 14 13.47 -20.06 0.10
N ARG A 15 14.76 -20.25 0.44
CA ARG A 15 15.63 -19.17 0.96
C ARG A 15 16.76 -18.76 0.02
N ALA A 16 17.02 -19.51 -1.04
CA ALA A 16 18.10 -19.21 -1.97
C ALA A 16 17.88 -17.83 -2.63
N PRO A 17 18.95 -17.02 -2.78
CA PRO A 17 18.85 -15.71 -3.43
C PRO A 17 18.86 -15.84 -4.96
N PHE A 18 17.96 -15.13 -5.64
CA PHE A 18 17.82 -15.12 -7.11
C PHE A 18 18.02 -13.72 -7.73
N GLY A 19 18.60 -12.80 -6.95
CA GLY A 19 18.93 -11.43 -7.35
C GLY A 19 17.76 -10.46 -7.20
N ALA A 20 18.05 -9.16 -7.22
CA ALA A 20 17.04 -8.10 -7.14
C ALA A 20 16.06 -8.23 -5.95
N ASP A 21 16.60 -8.47 -4.75
CA ASP A 21 15.86 -8.71 -3.50
C ASP A 21 14.83 -9.86 -3.58
N THR A 22 15.11 -10.87 -4.41
CA THR A 22 14.23 -12.02 -4.60
C THR A 22 14.82 -13.27 -3.97
N GLU A 23 14.08 -13.86 -3.02
CA GLU A 23 14.44 -15.11 -2.33
C GLU A 23 13.41 -16.20 -2.60
N GLY A 24 13.89 -17.40 -2.91
CA GLY A 24 13.07 -18.57 -3.16
C GLY A 24 12.63 -18.73 -4.62
N VAL A 25 12.54 -20.00 -5.06
CA VAL A 25 12.27 -20.36 -6.46
C VAL A 25 10.91 -19.85 -6.93
N LYS A 26 9.88 -19.90 -6.08
CA LYS A 26 8.54 -19.41 -6.44
C LYS A 26 8.52 -17.90 -6.66
N ALA A 27 9.15 -17.14 -5.77
CA ALA A 27 9.26 -15.69 -5.94
C ALA A 27 10.10 -15.35 -7.18
N ALA A 28 11.19 -16.08 -7.41
CA ALA A 28 12.05 -15.91 -8.59
C ALA A 28 11.30 -16.20 -9.89
N SER A 29 10.53 -17.28 -9.96
CA SER A 29 9.74 -17.64 -11.14
C SER A 29 8.73 -16.56 -11.49
N LEU A 30 7.98 -16.07 -10.50
CA LEU A 30 7.03 -14.98 -10.69
C LEU A 30 7.72 -13.67 -11.08
N ARG A 31 8.89 -13.37 -10.51
CA ARG A 31 9.63 -12.13 -10.73
C ARG A 31 10.31 -12.08 -12.10
N TRP A 32 10.82 -13.20 -12.59
CA TRP A 32 11.55 -13.29 -13.86
C TRP A 32 10.65 -13.64 -15.04
N PHE A 33 9.65 -14.51 -14.85
CA PHE A 33 8.87 -15.11 -15.94
C PHE A 33 7.36 -14.87 -15.82
N GLY A 34 6.86 -14.60 -14.61
CA GLY A 34 5.46 -14.20 -14.39
C GLY A 34 4.50 -15.37 -14.21
N HIS A 35 5.01 -16.58 -14.03
CA HIS A 35 4.22 -17.79 -13.78
C HIS A 35 4.84 -18.65 -12.67
N ASP A 36 4.06 -19.63 -12.20
CA ASP A 36 4.47 -20.57 -11.14
C ASP A 36 5.63 -21.48 -11.63
N PRO A 37 6.53 -21.93 -10.72
CA PRO A 37 7.62 -22.84 -11.06
C PRO A 37 7.20 -24.11 -11.83
N SER A 38 5.95 -24.58 -11.67
CA SER A 38 5.43 -25.74 -12.43
C SER A 38 5.37 -25.52 -13.93
N HIS A 39 5.44 -24.28 -14.40
CA HIS A 39 5.37 -23.89 -15.81
C HIS A 39 6.72 -23.51 -16.42
N LEU A 40 7.82 -23.66 -15.68
CA LEU A 40 9.15 -23.29 -16.16
C LEU A 40 9.55 -24.11 -17.40
N THR A 41 10.06 -23.41 -18.41
CA THR A 41 10.80 -24.11 -19.47
C THR A 41 12.14 -24.61 -18.94
N PRO A 42 12.76 -25.62 -19.58
CA PRO A 42 14.11 -26.06 -19.20
C PRO A 42 15.15 -24.93 -19.18
N LYS A 43 15.01 -23.91 -20.04
CA LYS A 43 15.93 -22.76 -20.06
C LYS A 43 15.70 -21.82 -18.87
N GLU A 44 14.44 -21.58 -18.51
CA GLU A 44 14.07 -20.79 -17.33
C GLU A 44 14.52 -21.49 -16.04
N ALA A 45 14.29 -22.80 -15.95
CA ALA A 45 14.78 -23.63 -14.85
C ALA A 45 16.32 -23.58 -14.77
N ALA A 46 17.02 -23.64 -15.91
CA ALA A 46 18.48 -23.50 -15.95
C ALA A 46 18.96 -22.13 -15.44
N LEU A 47 18.24 -21.04 -15.74
CA LEU A 47 18.53 -19.73 -15.17
C LEU A 47 18.34 -19.73 -13.64
N LEU A 48 17.25 -20.30 -13.13
CA LEU A 48 17.02 -20.38 -11.68
C LEU A 48 18.06 -21.28 -10.99
N VAL A 49 18.55 -22.35 -11.61
CA VAL A 49 19.65 -23.14 -11.06
C VAL A 49 20.96 -22.34 -11.03
N ALA A 50 21.21 -21.50 -12.03
CA ALA A 50 22.43 -20.72 -12.13
C ALA A 50 22.49 -19.52 -11.17
N LEU A 51 21.37 -18.81 -10.99
CA LEU A 51 21.32 -17.53 -10.25
C LEU A 51 21.89 -17.59 -8.82
N PRO A 52 21.53 -18.57 -7.96
CA PRO A 52 22.01 -18.65 -6.58
C PRO A 52 23.53 -18.66 -6.43
N ARG A 53 24.27 -19.09 -7.47
CA ARG A 53 25.75 -19.09 -7.46
C ARG A 53 26.34 -17.68 -7.42
N SER A 54 25.72 -16.74 -8.12
CA SER A 54 26.15 -15.34 -8.10
C SER A 54 24.96 -14.44 -8.45
N PRO A 55 24.05 -14.21 -7.49
CA PRO A 55 22.70 -13.70 -7.74
C PRO A 55 22.65 -12.33 -8.41
N GLU A 56 23.69 -11.50 -8.24
CA GLU A 56 23.75 -10.19 -8.89
C GLU A 56 24.57 -10.19 -10.19
N ARG A 57 25.55 -11.10 -10.35
CA ARG A 57 26.41 -11.15 -11.55
C ARG A 57 25.81 -11.97 -12.69
N ILE A 58 24.87 -12.85 -12.38
CA ILE A 58 24.21 -13.74 -13.36
C ILE A 58 22.85 -13.17 -13.81
N ARG A 59 22.47 -12.01 -13.29
CA ARG A 59 21.24 -11.29 -13.64
C ARG A 59 21.14 -11.03 -15.15
N PRO A 60 20.15 -11.58 -15.86
CA PRO A 60 20.02 -11.39 -17.31
C PRO A 60 19.57 -9.97 -17.69
N ASP A 61 18.97 -9.20 -16.76
CA ASP A 61 18.63 -7.78 -16.97
C ASP A 61 19.84 -6.85 -16.92
N ARG A 62 20.95 -7.28 -16.32
CA ARG A 62 22.20 -6.50 -16.20
C ARG A 62 23.34 -7.08 -17.04
N TYR A 63 23.44 -8.41 -17.09
CA TYR A 63 24.56 -9.16 -17.66
C TYR A 63 24.07 -10.32 -18.56
N PRO A 64 23.34 -10.03 -19.66
CA PRO A 64 22.69 -11.06 -20.48
C PRO A 64 23.67 -12.11 -21.04
N ASN A 65 24.85 -11.68 -21.49
CA ASN A 65 25.88 -12.58 -22.01
C ASN A 65 26.46 -13.50 -20.91
N ASN A 66 26.58 -13.00 -19.68
CA ASN A 66 27.06 -13.81 -18.57
C ASN A 66 26.00 -14.81 -18.11
N ALA A 67 24.74 -14.38 -18.06
CA ALA A 67 23.60 -15.24 -17.77
C ALA A 67 23.50 -16.39 -18.79
N ALA A 68 23.59 -16.08 -20.09
CA ALA A 68 23.53 -17.06 -21.17
C ALA A 68 24.59 -18.16 -21.04
N LYS A 69 25.84 -17.79 -20.70
CA LYS A 69 26.92 -18.77 -20.46
C LYS A 69 26.58 -19.74 -19.33
N HIS A 70 26.11 -19.23 -18.20
CA HIS A 70 25.75 -20.07 -17.06
C HIS A 70 24.54 -20.96 -17.34
N ILE A 71 23.55 -20.47 -18.09
CA ILE A 71 22.41 -21.27 -18.54
C ILE A 71 22.89 -22.42 -19.43
N GLN A 72 23.76 -22.14 -20.41
CA GLN A 72 24.33 -23.16 -21.28
C GLN A 72 25.11 -24.22 -20.50
N ASP A 73 25.88 -23.82 -19.49
CA ASP A 73 26.57 -24.77 -18.61
C ASP A 73 25.61 -25.71 -17.88
N VAL A 74 24.51 -25.17 -17.34
CA VAL A 74 23.49 -25.98 -16.66
C VAL A 74 22.80 -26.93 -17.63
N LEU A 75 22.39 -26.46 -18.82
CA LEU A 75 21.75 -27.29 -19.84
C LEU A 75 22.67 -28.42 -20.32
N ARG A 76 23.96 -28.12 -20.53
CA ARG A 76 24.98 -29.12 -20.91
C ARG A 76 25.12 -30.20 -19.84
N LEU A 77 25.17 -29.82 -18.56
CA LEU A 77 25.23 -30.77 -17.44
C LEU A 77 23.96 -31.61 -17.33
N ALA A 78 22.78 -30.98 -17.45
CA ALA A 78 21.49 -31.69 -17.41
C ALA A 78 21.37 -32.72 -18.53
N LYS A 79 21.86 -32.40 -19.75
CA LYS A 79 21.94 -33.35 -20.87
C LYS A 79 22.89 -34.50 -20.56
N ALA A 80 24.10 -34.21 -20.06
CA ALA A 80 25.10 -35.23 -19.74
C ALA A 80 24.64 -36.20 -18.64
N GLN A 81 23.82 -35.72 -17.70
CA GLN A 81 23.24 -36.52 -16.61
C GLN A 81 21.91 -37.21 -17.00
N GLY A 82 21.45 -37.07 -18.24
CA GLY A 82 20.20 -37.67 -18.72
C GLY A 82 18.93 -37.04 -18.17
N VAL A 83 19.01 -35.89 -17.51
CA VAL A 83 17.85 -35.12 -17.01
C VAL A 83 17.06 -34.50 -18.17
N LEU A 84 17.77 -34.06 -19.22
CA LEU A 84 17.17 -33.52 -20.44
C LEU A 84 17.55 -34.37 -21.64
N SER A 85 16.58 -34.64 -22.52
CA SER A 85 16.85 -35.30 -23.80
C SER A 85 17.64 -34.38 -24.74
N SER A 86 18.43 -34.96 -25.65
CA SER A 86 19.13 -34.19 -26.70
C SER A 86 18.18 -33.32 -27.52
N PHE A 87 16.99 -33.83 -27.82
CA PHE A 87 15.96 -33.10 -28.58
C PHE A 87 15.46 -31.87 -27.82
N THR A 88 15.09 -32.04 -26.54
CA THR A 88 14.64 -30.95 -25.67
C THR A 88 15.72 -29.90 -25.47
N ALA A 89 16.97 -30.33 -25.26
CA ALA A 89 18.09 -29.41 -25.08
C ALA A 89 18.32 -28.51 -26.31
N SER A 90 18.19 -29.05 -27.53
CA SER A 90 18.28 -28.26 -28.76
C SER A 90 17.06 -27.37 -28.98
N ALA A 91 15.86 -27.82 -28.61
CA ALA A 91 14.62 -27.03 -28.77
C ALA A 91 14.65 -25.74 -27.94
N VAL A 92 15.19 -25.79 -26.72
CA VAL A 92 15.23 -24.62 -25.80
C VAL A 92 16.40 -23.68 -26.07
N GLU A 93 17.35 -24.05 -26.92
CA GLU A 93 18.54 -23.23 -27.19
C GLU A 93 18.19 -21.86 -27.77
N HIS A 94 17.10 -21.78 -28.54
CA HIS A 94 16.61 -20.56 -29.18
C HIS A 94 15.55 -19.79 -28.37
N GLU A 95 15.09 -20.30 -27.23
CA GLU A 95 14.15 -19.56 -26.38
C GLU A 95 14.78 -18.26 -25.86
N SER A 96 13.98 -17.19 -25.76
CA SER A 96 14.46 -15.95 -25.16
C SER A 96 14.62 -16.10 -23.65
N ILE A 97 15.52 -15.32 -23.07
CA ILE A 97 15.64 -15.16 -21.62
C ILE A 97 15.10 -13.79 -21.22
N PRO A 98 14.55 -13.63 -20.01
CA PRO A 98 14.01 -12.35 -19.60
C PRO A 98 15.12 -11.30 -19.51
N HIS A 99 14.92 -10.18 -20.20
CA HIS A 99 15.85 -9.04 -20.17
C HIS A 99 15.47 -7.97 -19.14
N LYS A 100 14.35 -8.15 -18.45
CA LYS A 100 13.85 -7.25 -17.42
C LYS A 100 13.13 -8.06 -16.36
N LEU A 101 13.21 -7.61 -15.12
CA LEU A 101 12.39 -8.11 -14.04
C LEU A 101 10.94 -7.65 -14.27
N LEU A 102 9.99 -8.56 -14.11
CA LEU A 102 8.57 -8.20 -14.14
C LEU A 102 8.24 -7.43 -12.88
N PRO A 103 7.61 -6.24 -12.96
CA PRO A 103 7.28 -5.46 -11.78
C PRO A 103 6.46 -6.33 -10.82
N ILE A 104 6.82 -6.29 -9.54
CA ILE A 104 5.95 -6.89 -8.53
C ILE A 104 4.67 -6.08 -8.59
N ALA A 105 3.53 -6.73 -8.82
CA ALA A 105 2.21 -6.14 -8.60
C ALA A 105 1.96 -5.91 -7.09
N ALA A 106 2.99 -5.47 -6.36
CA ALA A 106 2.97 -5.25 -4.94
C ALA A 106 2.14 -3.98 -4.69
N ASN A 107 0.89 -4.28 -4.45
CA ASN A 107 -0.21 -3.47 -3.97
C ASN A 107 0.08 -2.88 -2.58
N GLU A 108 1.17 -2.13 -2.42
CA GLU A 108 1.69 -1.53 -1.17
C GLU A 108 2.69 -2.40 -0.40
N ARG A 109 3.99 -2.23 -0.69
CA ARG A 109 5.11 -2.90 0.02
C ARG A 109 5.04 -2.74 1.53
N GLY A 110 4.68 -1.56 2.04
CA GLY A 110 4.54 -1.33 3.48
C GLY A 110 3.40 -2.11 4.13
N LEU A 111 2.29 -2.33 3.41
CA LEU A 111 1.22 -3.20 3.88
C LEU A 111 1.68 -4.66 3.86
N SER A 112 2.30 -5.12 2.78
CA SER A 112 2.82 -6.48 2.67
C SER A 112 3.81 -6.82 3.77
N LEU A 113 4.71 -5.90 4.14
CA LEU A 113 5.66 -6.10 5.25
C LEU A 113 4.94 -6.23 6.60
N LYS A 114 3.98 -5.36 6.88
CA LYS A 114 3.17 -5.41 8.10
C LYS A 114 2.37 -6.71 8.19
N LEU A 115 1.83 -7.14 7.06
CA LEU A 115 1.06 -8.37 6.93
C LEU A 115 1.95 -9.61 7.07
N LEU A 116 3.14 -9.65 6.46
CA LEU A 116 4.10 -10.76 6.64
C LEU A 116 4.53 -10.94 8.11
N ALA A 117 4.62 -9.85 8.86
CA ALA A 117 4.95 -9.91 10.28
C ALA A 117 3.88 -10.62 11.14
N SER A 118 2.69 -10.88 10.62
CA SER A 118 1.64 -11.65 11.32
C SER A 118 1.93 -13.16 11.42
N GLY A 119 2.92 -13.67 10.67
CA GLY A 119 3.35 -15.07 10.77
C GLY A 119 2.46 -16.07 10.02
N HIS A 120 1.58 -15.60 9.14
CA HIS A 120 0.76 -16.47 8.29
C HIS A 120 1.49 -16.86 7.00
N ASP A 121 1.42 -18.14 6.62
CA ASP A 121 2.01 -18.67 5.39
C ASP A 121 1.28 -18.20 4.12
N GLN A 122 -0.02 -17.94 4.24
CA GLN A 122 -0.85 -17.40 3.17
C GLN A 122 -1.78 -16.33 3.73
N LEU A 123 -1.91 -15.22 3.00
CA LEU A 123 -2.79 -14.12 3.33
C LEU A 123 -3.76 -13.88 2.19
N ILE A 124 -5.03 -14.14 2.45
CA ILE A 124 -6.13 -13.77 1.57
C ILE A 124 -6.61 -12.39 2.00
N THR A 125 -6.60 -11.44 1.06
CA THR A 125 -7.00 -10.05 1.33
C THR A 125 -8.29 -9.72 0.60
N THR A 126 -8.96 -8.64 1.01
CA THR A 126 -10.16 -8.08 0.38
C THR A 126 -9.84 -7.07 -0.73
N LEU A 127 -8.55 -6.88 -1.07
CA LEU A 127 -8.12 -5.90 -2.05
C LEU A 127 -8.62 -6.26 -3.46
N ASP A 128 -9.36 -5.34 -4.09
CA ASP A 128 -9.77 -5.45 -5.48
C ASP A 128 -8.63 -4.92 -6.37
N SER A 129 -8.17 -5.77 -7.30
CA SER A 129 -7.03 -5.46 -8.17
C SER A 129 -7.26 -4.22 -9.06
N ARG A 130 -8.50 -3.95 -9.47
CA ARG A 130 -8.83 -2.79 -10.30
C ARG A 130 -8.76 -1.51 -9.47
N ILE A 131 -9.35 -1.51 -8.28
CA ILE A 131 -9.28 -0.37 -7.35
C ILE A 131 -7.83 -0.08 -6.98
N GLN A 132 -7.07 -1.13 -6.70
CA GLN A 132 -5.67 -1.02 -6.32
C GLN A 132 -4.79 -0.45 -7.46
N ASN A 133 -5.02 -0.90 -8.70
CA ASN A 133 -4.34 -0.34 -9.87
C ASN A 133 -4.68 1.16 -10.06
N LEU A 134 -5.94 1.55 -9.85
CA LEU A 134 -6.36 2.95 -9.93
C LEU A 134 -5.66 3.81 -8.87
N LEU A 135 -5.60 3.34 -7.61
CA LEU A 135 -4.89 4.03 -6.54
C LEU A 135 -3.41 4.24 -6.87
N GLN A 136 -2.73 3.24 -7.41
CA GLN A 136 -1.32 3.34 -7.82
C GLN A 136 -1.12 4.33 -8.96
N VAL A 137 -2.03 4.37 -9.94
CA VAL A 137 -1.97 5.37 -11.02
C VAL A 137 -2.13 6.77 -10.44
N GLN A 138 -3.09 6.97 -9.54
CA GLN A 138 -3.29 8.27 -8.87
C GLN A 138 -2.09 8.67 -8.00
N GLY A 139 -1.47 7.71 -7.29
CA GLY A 139 -0.26 7.94 -6.52
C GLY A 139 0.92 8.40 -7.39
N LYS A 140 1.12 7.78 -8.56
CA LYS A 140 2.12 8.21 -9.55
C LYS A 140 1.83 9.60 -10.10
N ILE A 141 0.57 9.89 -10.46
CA ILE A 141 0.15 11.22 -10.93
C ILE A 141 0.39 12.28 -9.84
N PHE A 142 0.02 11.96 -8.60
CA PHE A 142 0.29 12.84 -7.46
C PHE A 142 1.77 13.14 -7.35
N LYS A 143 2.64 12.11 -7.44
CA LYS A 143 4.09 12.28 -7.32
C LYS A 143 4.70 13.12 -8.45
N GLN A 144 4.13 13.05 -9.66
CA GLN A 144 4.59 13.85 -10.80
C GLN A 144 4.21 15.33 -10.67
N ASN A 145 3.10 15.63 -10.00
CA ASN A 145 2.53 16.97 -9.93
C ASN A 145 2.87 17.73 -8.64
N HIS A 146 3.64 17.13 -7.73
CA HIS A 146 3.95 17.71 -6.42
C HIS A 146 5.46 17.66 -6.11
N PRO A 147 5.96 18.52 -5.18
CA PRO A 147 7.34 18.46 -4.72
C PRO A 147 7.76 17.07 -4.22
N ARG A 148 9.07 16.78 -4.33
CA ARG A 148 9.61 15.44 -4.04
C ARG A 148 9.45 15.02 -2.58
N GLU A 149 9.32 15.96 -1.68
CA GLU A 149 9.15 15.78 -0.25
C GLU A 149 7.72 15.38 0.12
N LEU A 150 6.75 15.58 -0.78
CA LEU A 150 5.36 15.22 -0.56
C LEU A 150 5.07 13.78 -0.96
N THR A 151 4.15 13.18 -0.21
CA THR A 151 3.58 11.86 -0.46
C THR A 151 2.10 11.87 -0.08
N ALA A 152 1.39 10.79 -0.40
CA ALA A 152 -0.03 10.63 -0.13
C ALA A 152 -0.32 9.22 0.39
N ALA A 153 -1.39 9.07 1.16
CA ALA A 153 -1.89 7.78 1.57
C ALA A 153 -3.42 7.75 1.40
N ALA A 154 -3.97 6.58 1.13
CA ALA A 154 -5.40 6.41 0.92
C ALA A 154 -5.87 5.02 1.39
N VAL A 155 -7.12 4.95 1.83
CA VAL A 155 -7.83 3.70 2.12
C VAL A 155 -9.18 3.79 1.45
N VAL A 156 -9.54 2.76 0.68
CA VAL A 156 -10.84 2.64 0.03
C VAL A 156 -11.60 1.52 0.72
N ILE A 157 -12.77 1.85 1.26
CA ILE A 157 -13.64 0.92 1.97
C ILE A 157 -14.87 0.65 1.10
N ASP A 158 -15.16 -0.62 0.87
CA ASP A 158 -16.45 -1.03 0.31
C ASP A 158 -17.49 -0.93 1.43
N ARG A 159 -18.35 0.09 1.34
CA ARG A 159 -19.40 0.33 2.34
C ARG A 159 -20.42 -0.81 2.44
N SER A 160 -20.66 -1.55 1.35
CA SER A 160 -21.64 -2.65 1.37
C SER A 160 -21.11 -3.90 2.05
N LYS A 161 -19.80 -4.15 1.90
CA LYS A 161 -19.13 -5.33 2.48
C LYS A 161 -18.46 -5.05 3.82
N HIS A 162 -18.27 -3.78 4.16
CA HIS A 162 -17.45 -3.34 5.30
C HIS A 162 -15.99 -3.83 5.21
N GLU A 163 -15.44 -3.88 4.00
CA GLU A 163 -14.10 -4.41 3.73
C GLU A 163 -13.18 -3.34 3.12
N ILE A 164 -11.87 -3.50 3.30
CA ILE A 164 -10.87 -2.66 2.64
C ILE A 164 -10.69 -3.16 1.20
N ALA A 165 -11.19 -2.40 0.25
CA ALA A 165 -11.14 -2.76 -1.17
C ALA A 165 -9.88 -2.21 -1.87
N GLY A 166 -9.22 -1.21 -1.30
CA GLY A 166 -7.98 -0.64 -1.81
C GLY A 166 -7.18 0.04 -0.72
N TYR A 167 -5.86 -0.02 -0.83
CA TYR A 167 -4.95 0.54 0.16
C TYR A 167 -3.78 1.23 -0.54
N LEU A 168 -3.40 2.42 -0.10
CA LEU A 168 -2.24 3.17 -0.59
C LEU A 168 -1.46 3.66 0.64
N GLY A 169 -0.33 3.03 0.93
CA GLY A 169 0.53 3.33 2.06
C GLY A 169 1.45 4.51 1.82
N ALA A 170 1.81 4.80 0.56
CA ALA A 170 2.52 5.99 0.12
C ALA A 170 2.16 6.27 -1.35
N ALA A 171 2.42 7.48 -1.86
CA ALA A 171 2.07 7.83 -3.24
C ALA A 171 2.79 6.92 -4.26
N VAL A 172 4.06 6.62 -3.96
CA VAL A 172 4.86 5.61 -4.66
C VAL A 172 5.69 4.82 -3.65
N PRO A 173 6.07 3.55 -3.93
CA PRO A 173 6.82 2.71 -3.00
C PRO A 173 8.18 3.27 -2.56
N GLU A 174 8.76 4.17 -3.35
CA GLU A 174 10.05 4.82 -3.07
C GLU A 174 9.94 5.88 -1.96
N ASP A 175 8.75 6.44 -1.73
CA ASP A 175 8.54 7.49 -0.73
C ASP A 175 8.63 6.95 0.70
N SER A 176 8.09 5.76 0.94
CA SER A 176 8.08 5.15 2.25
C SER A 176 7.89 3.65 2.20
N GLN A 177 8.63 2.94 3.05
CA GLN A 177 8.38 1.54 3.37
C GLN A 177 7.31 1.36 4.46
N LEU A 178 6.87 2.45 5.09
CA LEU A 178 5.87 2.43 6.13
C LEU A 178 4.47 2.56 5.54
N PRO A 179 3.48 1.83 6.07
CA PRO A 179 2.08 1.97 5.65
C PRO A 179 1.48 3.25 6.24
N LEU A 180 1.66 4.40 5.59
CA LEU A 180 1.35 5.73 6.17
C LEU A 180 -0.14 5.97 6.46
N ALA A 181 -1.07 5.18 5.92
CA ALA A 181 -2.47 5.26 6.33
C ALA A 181 -2.70 4.85 7.80
N HIS A 182 -1.73 4.17 8.44
CA HIS A 182 -1.71 3.94 9.88
C HIS A 182 -1.03 5.05 10.69
N ALA A 183 -0.44 6.05 10.04
CA ALA A 183 0.24 7.13 10.75
C ALA A 183 -0.79 8.06 11.42
N ILE A 184 -0.56 8.37 12.70
CA ILE A 184 -1.40 9.32 13.44
C ILE A 184 -1.16 10.73 12.87
N ARG A 185 -2.26 11.38 12.46
CA ARG A 185 -2.29 12.75 11.95
C ARG A 185 -3.46 13.50 12.57
N SER A 186 -3.33 14.82 12.67
CA SER A 186 -4.49 15.65 13.00
C SER A 186 -5.51 15.55 11.87
N PRO A 187 -6.77 15.15 12.15
CA PRO A 187 -7.81 15.05 11.13
C PRO A 187 -8.29 16.43 10.63
N GLY A 188 -8.00 17.51 11.37
CA GLY A 188 -8.41 18.86 11.02
C GLY A 188 -9.92 18.96 10.77
N SER A 189 -10.31 19.64 9.69
CA SER A 189 -11.72 19.84 9.31
C SER A 189 -12.50 18.55 9.04
N ALA A 190 -11.83 17.39 8.87
CA ALA A 190 -12.52 16.11 8.70
C ALA A 190 -13.31 15.68 9.97
N LEU A 191 -13.06 16.30 11.13
CA LEU A 191 -13.87 16.09 12.33
C LEU A 191 -15.20 16.84 12.35
N LYS A 192 -15.33 17.93 11.58
CA LYS A 192 -16.53 18.79 11.63
C LYS A 192 -17.82 18.03 11.33
N PRO A 193 -17.90 17.14 10.32
CA PRO A 193 -19.12 16.36 10.09
C PRO A 193 -19.60 15.59 11.32
N PHE A 194 -18.69 15.07 12.14
CA PHE A 194 -19.06 14.34 13.37
C PHE A 194 -19.63 15.26 14.43
N ALA A 195 -19.05 16.45 14.62
CA ALA A 195 -19.59 17.44 15.55
C ALA A 195 -21.02 17.86 15.13
N TYR A 196 -21.21 18.19 13.86
CA TYR A 196 -22.54 18.54 13.34
C TYR A 196 -23.53 17.38 13.48
N ALA A 197 -23.11 16.14 13.18
CA ALA A 197 -23.96 14.96 13.32
C ALA A 197 -24.43 14.76 14.77
N ILE A 198 -23.53 14.87 15.75
CA ILE A 198 -23.88 14.77 17.18
C ILE A 198 -24.84 15.89 17.59
N ALA A 199 -24.60 17.13 17.17
CA ALA A 199 -25.48 18.25 17.47
C ALA A 199 -26.88 18.08 16.84
N PHE A 200 -26.97 17.52 15.63
CA PHE A 200 -28.24 17.17 14.99
C PHE A 200 -28.97 16.03 15.72
N GLU A 201 -28.25 14.98 16.10
CA GLU A 201 -28.78 13.82 16.83
C GLU A 201 -29.34 14.21 18.20
N GLN A 202 -28.67 15.15 18.89
CA GLN A 202 -29.09 15.67 20.19
C GLN A 202 -30.15 16.78 20.10
N HIS A 203 -30.64 17.09 18.90
CA HIS A 203 -31.59 18.18 18.63
C HIS A 203 -31.11 19.57 19.09
N LEU A 204 -29.80 19.76 19.24
CA LEU A 204 -29.15 21.03 19.59
C LEU A 204 -28.97 21.95 18.38
N LEU A 205 -29.00 21.36 17.19
CA LEU A 205 -28.81 22.05 15.92
C LEU A 205 -29.84 21.51 14.92
N HIS A 206 -30.27 22.36 14.00
CA HIS A 206 -31.06 21.98 12.83
C HIS A 206 -30.30 22.43 11.58
N PRO A 207 -30.40 21.74 10.41
CA PRO A 207 -29.72 22.15 9.18
C PRO A 207 -29.96 23.61 8.78
N LYS A 208 -31.14 24.15 9.13
CA LYS A 208 -31.54 25.56 8.88
C LYS A 208 -31.24 26.53 10.02
N THR A 209 -30.66 26.08 11.14
CA THR A 209 -30.22 26.98 12.22
C THR A 209 -29.23 28.00 11.64
N ILE A 210 -29.44 29.26 11.97
CA ILE A 210 -28.56 30.35 11.55
C ILE A 210 -27.35 30.40 12.48
N LEU A 211 -26.17 30.24 11.90
CA LEU A 211 -24.87 30.37 12.56
C LEU A 211 -24.17 31.63 12.06
N SER A 212 -23.28 32.17 12.88
CA SER A 212 -22.53 33.38 12.52
C SER A 212 -21.14 33.04 12.00
N ASP A 213 -20.88 33.38 10.74
CA ASP A 213 -19.55 33.43 10.16
C ASP A 213 -19.09 34.89 10.03
N GLU A 214 -19.06 35.59 11.17
CA GLU A 214 -18.65 36.99 11.28
C GLU A 214 -17.35 37.14 12.07
N LYS A 215 -16.63 38.24 11.84
CA LYS A 215 -15.35 38.52 12.51
C LYS A 215 -15.55 38.59 14.03
N SER A 216 -15.17 37.53 14.72
CA SER A 216 -15.26 37.40 16.17
C SER A 216 -13.87 37.51 16.78
N PHE A 217 -13.69 38.37 17.77
CA PHE A 217 -12.44 38.44 18.55
C PHE A 217 -12.52 37.45 19.71
N PHE A 218 -11.60 36.49 19.77
CA PHE A 218 -11.40 35.63 20.94
C PHE A 218 -10.15 36.12 21.69
N GLY A 219 -10.31 37.12 22.57
CA GLY A 219 -9.17 37.78 23.22
C GLY A 219 -8.23 38.42 22.18
N ASN A 220 -6.94 38.05 22.20
CA ASN A 220 -5.93 38.53 21.23
C ASN A 220 -5.86 37.68 19.94
N TRP A 221 -6.73 36.67 19.79
CA TRP A 221 -6.69 35.73 18.66
C TRP A 221 -7.87 35.99 17.70
N SER A 222 -7.55 36.13 16.41
CA SER A 222 -8.52 36.33 15.32
C SER A 222 -8.39 35.17 14.32
N PRO A 223 -9.11 34.06 14.49
CA PRO A 223 -9.14 32.99 13.50
C PRO A 223 -9.66 33.52 12.15
N ARG A 224 -8.90 33.29 11.08
CA ARG A 224 -9.31 33.60 9.71
C ARG A 224 -9.83 32.32 9.04
N ASN A 225 -10.94 32.43 8.31
CA ASN A 225 -11.35 31.38 7.37
C ASN A 225 -10.32 31.25 6.25
N PHE A 226 -10.18 30.05 5.69
CA PHE A 226 -9.23 29.74 4.61
C PHE A 226 -9.39 30.66 3.38
N SER A 227 -10.60 31.19 3.15
CA SER A 227 -10.95 32.10 2.05
C SER A 227 -10.70 33.58 2.34
N GLY A 228 -10.42 33.96 3.59
CA GLY A 228 -10.25 35.37 4.02
C GLY A 228 -11.52 36.24 3.95
N LYS A 229 -12.68 35.66 3.59
CA LYS A 229 -13.99 36.34 3.54
C LYS A 229 -14.95 35.72 4.55
N PHE A 230 -15.75 36.58 5.18
CA PHE A 230 -16.84 36.21 6.08
C PHE A 230 -18.13 36.10 5.27
N LEU A 231 -18.90 35.03 5.49
CA LEU A 231 -20.19 34.84 4.83
C LEU A 231 -21.36 35.43 5.63
N GLY A 232 -21.09 35.92 6.85
CA GLY A 232 -22.11 36.49 7.72
C GLY A 232 -23.03 35.41 8.28
N LYS A 233 -24.32 35.70 8.39
CA LYS A 233 -25.32 34.76 8.88
C LYS A 233 -25.69 33.74 7.82
N ILE A 234 -25.38 32.47 8.08
CA ILE A 234 -25.62 31.36 7.15
C ILE A 234 -26.28 30.19 7.87
N THR A 235 -26.88 29.26 7.13
CA THR A 235 -27.44 28.04 7.70
C THR A 235 -26.35 27.05 8.10
N ALA A 236 -26.64 26.19 9.08
CA ALA A 236 -25.72 25.14 9.54
C ALA A 236 -25.31 24.17 8.42
N GLU A 237 -26.23 23.79 7.53
CA GLU A 237 -25.91 22.97 6.33
C GLU A 237 -24.91 23.68 5.41
N THR A 238 -25.04 25.00 5.25
CA THR A 238 -24.15 25.82 4.42
C THR A 238 -22.79 25.91 5.08
N ALA A 239 -22.77 26.17 6.40
CA ALA A 239 -21.55 26.24 7.17
C ALA A 239 -20.73 24.94 7.11
N LEU A 240 -21.40 23.78 7.20
CA LEU A 240 -20.77 22.47 7.07
C LEU A 240 -20.28 22.22 5.63
N ALA A 241 -21.11 22.53 4.62
CA ALA A 241 -20.77 22.34 3.21
C ALA A 241 -19.52 23.15 2.80
N TYR A 242 -19.39 24.38 3.30
CA TYR A 242 -18.20 25.22 3.09
C TYR A 242 -17.07 24.95 4.10
N SER A 243 -17.26 24.02 5.03
CA SER A 243 -16.28 23.66 6.06
C SER A 243 -15.73 24.88 6.81
N LEU A 244 -16.61 25.81 7.21
CA LEU A 244 -16.18 27.05 7.88
C LEU A 244 -15.69 26.79 9.30
N ASN A 245 -14.71 27.58 9.78
CA ASN A 245 -14.09 27.35 11.08
C ASN A 245 -14.91 27.95 12.22
N LEU A 246 -15.39 29.18 12.05
CA LEU A 246 -16.13 29.88 13.11
C LEU A 246 -17.47 29.21 13.46
N PRO A 247 -18.35 28.89 12.49
CA PRO A 247 -19.56 28.15 12.81
C PRO A 247 -19.29 26.77 13.41
N ALA A 248 -18.23 26.08 12.97
CA ALA A 248 -17.87 24.79 13.55
C ALA A 248 -17.45 24.91 15.02
N LEU A 249 -16.77 26.00 15.41
CA LEU A 249 -16.45 26.27 16.80
C LEU A 249 -17.71 26.57 17.63
N GLU A 250 -18.68 27.30 17.05
CA GLU A 250 -19.98 27.56 17.68
C GLU A 250 -20.73 26.23 17.93
N VAL A 251 -20.79 25.35 16.92
CA VAL A 251 -21.40 24.02 17.05
C VAL A 251 -20.66 23.14 18.07
N MET A 252 -19.33 23.16 18.11
CA MET A 252 -18.60 22.37 19.10
C MET A 252 -18.86 22.85 20.54
N LYS A 253 -19.18 24.13 20.75
CA LYS A 253 -19.54 24.66 22.09
C LYS A 253 -20.94 24.25 22.55
N THR A 254 -21.83 23.86 21.65
CA THR A 254 -23.16 23.39 22.05
C THR A 254 -23.15 21.93 22.49
N ILE A 255 -22.14 21.15 22.07
CA ILE A 255 -22.00 19.74 22.39
C ILE A 255 -21.17 19.58 23.67
N ASP A 256 -21.58 18.67 24.55
CA ASP A 256 -20.76 18.27 25.69
C ASP A 256 -19.48 17.54 25.23
N PRO A 257 -18.27 18.03 25.57
CA PRO A 257 -17.01 17.37 25.23
C PRO A 257 -16.96 15.90 25.64
N SER A 258 -17.56 15.54 26.78
CA SER A 258 -17.56 14.16 27.28
C SER A 258 -18.42 13.24 26.40
N SER A 259 -19.56 13.75 25.91
CA SER A 259 -20.41 13.07 24.94
C SER A 259 -19.71 12.89 23.60
N PHE A 260 -18.95 13.90 23.15
CA PHE A 260 -18.19 13.82 21.90
C PHE A 260 -17.10 12.74 21.96
N ALA A 261 -16.27 12.75 23.00
CA ALA A 261 -15.22 11.76 23.20
C ALA A 261 -15.80 10.34 23.38
N SER A 262 -16.93 10.21 24.08
CA SER A 262 -17.61 8.91 24.26
C SER A 262 -18.15 8.35 22.95
N ARG A 263 -18.78 9.17 22.12
CA ARG A 263 -19.26 8.74 20.80
C ARG A 263 -18.13 8.29 19.88
N PHE A 264 -16.99 8.96 19.91
CA PHE A 264 -15.80 8.52 19.15
C PHE A 264 -15.29 7.17 19.65
N ARG A 265 -15.24 6.96 20.98
CA ARG A 265 -14.88 5.64 21.56
C ARG A 265 -15.85 4.53 21.15
N GLU A 266 -17.16 4.80 21.12
CA GLU A 266 -18.17 3.86 20.64
C GLU A 266 -17.94 3.48 19.16
N LEU A 267 -17.51 4.42 18.34
CA LEU A 267 -17.14 4.20 16.94
C LEU A 267 -15.76 3.53 16.77
N GLY A 268 -15.08 3.16 17.86
CA GLY A 268 -13.73 2.59 17.84
C GLY A 268 -12.63 3.59 17.47
N LEU A 269 -12.95 4.89 17.47
CA LEU A 269 -12.00 5.96 17.20
C LEU A 269 -11.38 6.44 18.52
N VAL A 270 -10.06 6.27 18.65
CA VAL A 270 -9.32 6.73 19.82
C VAL A 270 -8.71 8.10 19.52
N LEU A 271 -9.20 9.12 20.23
CA LEU A 271 -8.56 10.44 20.21
C LEU A 271 -7.22 10.36 20.97
N PRO A 272 -6.15 11.04 20.50
CA PRO A 272 -4.88 11.08 21.21
C PRO A 272 -5.05 11.60 22.64
N LYS A 273 -4.23 11.12 23.58
CA LYS A 273 -4.18 11.69 24.94
C LYS A 273 -3.89 13.20 24.83
N HIS A 274 -4.69 14.03 25.53
CA HIS A 274 -4.71 15.50 25.45
C HIS A 274 -5.40 16.14 24.24
N ALA A 275 -6.22 15.38 23.50
CA ALA A 275 -7.11 15.91 22.46
C ALA A 275 -8.56 16.09 22.94
N ASP A 276 -8.80 16.08 24.26
CA ASP A 276 -10.09 16.51 24.81
C ASP A 276 -10.31 18.00 24.46
N PRO A 277 -11.52 18.37 23.98
CA PRO A 277 -11.87 19.76 23.67
C PRO A 277 -11.67 20.74 24.83
#